data_AF-R7FKV4-F1
#
_entry.id   AF-R7FKV4-F1
#
_cell.length_a   1.000
_cell.length_b   1.000
_cell.length_c   1.000
_cell.angle_alpha   90.00
_cell.angle_beta   90.00
_cell.angle_gamma   90.00
#
_symmetry.space_group_name_H-M   'P 1'
#
loop_
_entity.id
_entity.type
_entity.pdbx_description
1 polymer ?
#
loop_
_entity_poly.entity_id
_entity_poly.type
_entity_poly.pdbx_seq_one_letter_code
_entity_poly.pdbx_strand_id
1 'polypeptide(L)'
;MENASNALLIAGGVLIGVLILSLAVYLFADFGSTSADINQRTTEQQLTQFNSKFTVYESSDYKWTIYDIVTVAGYAHENNKYYTDNMTEAEANSADFNNNYKITVNLKGNRTLTIDPNNIQDNMADKYNGMIHDEVTKNTVLPKYNCDISYHDNGRVSTITFKCNT
;
A
#
# COMPACT_ATOMS: atom_id res chain seq x y z
N MET A 1 58.71 20.31 -41.02
CA MET A 1 58.50 19.46 -39.82
C MET A 1 57.57 20.10 -38.79
N GLU A 2 57.51 21.44 -38.70
CA GLU A 2 56.61 22.17 -37.79
C GLU A 2 55.11 21.84 -37.96
N ASN A 3 54.65 21.62 -39.19
CA ASN A 3 53.23 21.29 -39.45
C ASN A 3 52.77 19.94 -38.87
N ALA A 4 53.67 18.95 -38.78
CA ALA A 4 53.35 17.65 -38.19
C ALA A 4 53.27 17.74 -36.65
N SER A 5 54.14 18.54 -36.03
CA SER A 5 54.11 18.80 -34.59
C SER A 5 52.86 19.59 -34.18
N ASN A 6 52.48 20.59 -34.97
CA ASN A 6 51.25 21.36 -34.75
C ASN A 6 49.99 20.50 -34.93
N ALA A 7 49.97 19.62 -35.94
CA ALA A 7 48.90 18.66 -36.12
C ALA A 7 48.82 17.64 -34.96
N LEU A 8 49.97 17.19 -34.43
CA LEU A 8 50.05 16.29 -33.29
C LEU A 8 49.50 16.93 -32.00
N LEU A 9 49.78 18.20 -31.77
CA LEU A 9 49.25 18.95 -30.62
C LEU A 9 47.73 19.13 -30.71
N ILE A 10 47.21 19.44 -31.90
CA ILE A 10 45.76 19.54 -32.15
C ILE A 10 45.10 18.18 -31.96
N ALA A 11 45.68 17.10 -32.50
CA ALA A 11 45.18 15.74 -32.36
C ALA A 11 45.17 15.28 -30.88
N GLY A 12 46.21 15.61 -30.11
CA GLY A 12 46.27 15.32 -28.67
C GLY A 12 45.19 16.06 -27.88
N GLY A 13 44.96 17.35 -28.18
CA GLY A 13 43.90 18.13 -27.55
C GLY A 13 42.50 17.59 -27.85
N VAL A 14 42.23 17.24 -29.11
CA VAL A 14 40.96 16.62 -29.52
C VAL A 14 40.76 15.26 -28.85
N LEU A 15 41.80 14.43 -28.78
CA LEU A 15 41.75 13.12 -28.12
C LEU A 15 41.40 13.23 -26.64
N ILE A 16 42.05 14.15 -25.92
CA ILE A 16 41.76 14.42 -24.50
C ILE A 16 40.32 14.94 -24.34
N GLY A 17 39.87 15.83 -25.24
CA GLY A 17 38.49 16.32 -25.24
C GLY A 17 37.45 15.20 -25.39
N VAL A 18 37.67 14.26 -26.30
CA VAL A 18 36.78 13.09 -26.50
C VAL A 18 36.76 12.19 -25.27
N LEU A 19 37.91 11.98 -24.60
CA LEU A 19 37.98 11.17 -23.38
C LEU A 19 37.18 11.80 -22.23
N ILE A 20 37.32 13.11 -22.03
CA ILE A 20 36.57 13.84 -20.98
C ILE A 20 35.07 13.80 -21.28
N LEU A 21 34.67 14.06 -22.53
CA LEU A 21 33.25 14.00 -22.93
C LEU A 21 32.66 12.60 -22.78
N SER A 22 33.40 11.56 -23.15
CA SER A 22 32.95 10.17 -23.01
C SER A 22 32.74 9.79 -21.55
N LEU A 23 33.64 10.23 -20.65
CA LEU A 23 33.48 10.03 -19.21
C LEU A 23 32.27 10.78 -18.66
N ALA A 24 32.05 12.03 -19.10
CA ALA A 24 30.89 12.81 -18.68
C ALA A 24 29.56 12.16 -19.10
N VAL A 25 29.48 11.66 -20.33
CA VAL A 25 28.30 10.92 -20.84
C VAL A 25 28.07 9.63 -20.04
N TYR A 26 29.14 8.89 -19.74
CA TYR A 26 29.05 7.67 -18.94
C TYR A 26 28.52 7.94 -17.53
N LEU A 27 29.09 8.92 -16.82
CA LEU A 27 28.64 9.29 -15.47
C LEU A 27 27.20 9.81 -15.47
N PHE A 28 26.81 10.59 -16.49
CA PHE A 28 25.44 11.07 -16.63
C PHE A 28 24.44 9.92 -16.83
N ALA A 29 24.79 8.94 -17.68
CA ALA A 29 23.97 7.76 -17.89
C ALA A 29 23.84 6.92 -16.60
N ASP A 30 24.95 6.67 -15.91
CA ASP A 30 25.00 5.85 -14.68
C ASP A 30 24.25 6.49 -13.50
N PHE A 31 24.40 7.79 -13.28
CA PHE A 31 23.64 8.51 -12.24
C PHE A 31 22.16 8.66 -12.60
N GLY A 32 21.85 8.77 -13.90
CA GLY A 32 20.48 8.76 -14.41
C GLY A 32 19.77 7.43 -14.14
N SER A 33 20.40 6.30 -14.49
CA SER A 33 19.85 4.97 -14.25
C SER A 33 19.74 4.63 -12.76
N THR A 34 20.76 5.00 -11.97
CA THR A 34 20.76 4.78 -10.51
C THR A 34 19.62 5.54 -9.81
N SER A 35 19.32 6.76 -10.27
CA SER A 35 18.23 7.55 -9.70
C SER A 35 16.85 6.94 -10.00
N ALA A 36 16.65 6.38 -11.20
CA ALA A 36 15.41 5.69 -11.55
C ALA A 36 15.22 4.43 -10.70
N ASP A 37 16.27 3.62 -10.54
CA ASP A 37 16.25 2.39 -9.75
C ASP A 37 16.00 2.65 -8.26
N ILE A 38 16.61 3.70 -7.69
CA ILE A 38 16.40 4.09 -6.29
C ILE A 38 14.95 4.53 -6.05
N ASN A 39 14.38 5.32 -6.96
CA ASN A 39 12.99 5.76 -6.84
C ASN A 39 12.04 4.56 -6.92
N GLN A 40 12.24 3.65 -7.86
CA GLN A 40 11.45 2.43 -7.97
C GLN A 40 11.51 1.59 -6.68
N ARG A 41 12.72 1.33 -6.17
CA ARG A 41 12.91 0.59 -4.91
C ARG A 41 12.21 1.28 -3.73
N THR A 42 12.22 2.61 -3.69
CA THR A 42 11.54 3.38 -2.64
C THR A 42 10.03 3.19 -2.71
N THR A 43 9.44 3.26 -3.91
CA THR A 43 8.00 3.02 -4.11
C THR A 43 7.61 1.59 -3.74
N GLU A 44 8.41 0.59 -4.13
CA GLU A 44 8.18 -0.81 -3.76
C GLU A 44 8.25 -1.02 -2.24
N GLN A 45 9.21 -0.38 -1.56
CA GLN A 45 9.34 -0.42 -0.11
C GLN A 45 8.13 0.23 0.58
N GLN A 46 7.68 1.39 0.11
CA GLN A 46 6.49 2.05 0.65
C GLN A 46 5.24 1.18 0.48
N LEU A 47 5.07 0.56 -0.69
CA LEU A 47 3.97 -0.38 -0.93
C LEU A 47 4.04 -1.58 0.01
N THR A 48 5.23 -2.16 0.18
CA THR A 48 5.45 -3.31 1.06
C THR A 48 5.15 -2.95 2.52
N GLN A 49 5.64 -1.80 3.00
CA GLN A 49 5.37 -1.31 4.35
C GLN A 49 3.88 -1.04 4.57
N PHE A 50 3.21 -0.43 3.59
CA PHE A 50 1.77 -0.21 3.63
C PHE A 50 1.01 -1.54 3.74
N ASN A 51 1.28 -2.48 2.82
CA ASN A 51 0.60 -3.78 2.78
C ASN A 51 0.87 -4.61 4.04
N SER A 52 2.07 -4.52 4.63
CA SER A 52 2.42 -5.30 5.85
C SER A 52 1.51 -5.03 7.05
N LYS A 53 0.86 -3.86 7.11
CA LYS A 53 -0.14 -3.55 8.15
C LYS A 53 -1.38 -4.44 8.09
N PHE A 54 -1.62 -5.06 6.94
CA PHE A 54 -2.82 -5.85 6.65
C PHE A 54 -2.49 -7.31 6.32
N THR A 55 -1.42 -7.57 5.56
CA THR A 55 -1.08 -8.93 5.10
C THR A 55 -0.72 -9.89 6.23
N VAL A 56 -0.32 -9.38 7.40
CA VAL A 56 -0.15 -10.19 8.62
C VAL A 56 -1.43 -10.92 9.04
N TYR A 57 -2.60 -10.39 8.67
CA TYR A 57 -3.88 -10.99 8.98
C TYR A 57 -4.30 -12.06 7.97
N GLU A 58 -3.73 -12.11 6.76
CA GLU A 58 -4.10 -13.10 5.75
C GLU A 58 -3.80 -14.53 6.24
N SER A 59 -4.85 -15.35 6.35
CA SER A 59 -4.76 -16.68 6.96
C SER A 59 -6.00 -17.49 6.67
N SER A 60 -5.82 -18.72 6.20
CA SER A 60 -6.90 -19.72 6.10
C SER A 60 -7.37 -20.21 7.47
N ASP A 61 -6.51 -20.12 8.49
CA ASP A 61 -6.82 -20.57 9.84
C ASP A 61 -7.78 -19.60 10.53
N TYR A 62 -8.77 -20.17 11.24
CA TYR A 62 -9.69 -19.43 12.08
C TYR A 62 -9.05 -19.08 13.41
N LYS A 63 -8.24 -18.02 13.45
CA LYS A 63 -7.49 -17.61 14.66
C LYS A 63 -7.77 -16.18 15.12
N TRP A 64 -8.24 -15.33 14.21
CA TRP A 64 -8.52 -13.91 14.48
C TRP A 64 -9.81 -13.76 15.27
N THR A 65 -9.90 -12.67 16.01
CA THR A 65 -11.02 -12.32 16.87
C THR A 65 -11.62 -10.98 16.45
N ILE A 66 -12.73 -10.60 17.07
CA ILE A 66 -13.33 -9.27 16.88
C ILE A 66 -12.38 -8.12 17.18
N TYR A 67 -11.47 -8.29 18.14
CA TYR A 67 -10.49 -7.26 18.49
C TYR A 67 -9.55 -6.98 17.32
N ASP A 68 -9.05 -8.04 16.68
CA ASP A 68 -8.20 -7.95 15.50
C ASP A 68 -8.94 -7.28 14.33
N ILE A 69 -10.21 -7.65 14.13
CA ILE A 69 -11.07 -7.08 13.08
C ILE A 69 -11.28 -5.58 13.30
N VAL A 70 -11.57 -5.15 14.54
CA VAL A 70 -11.73 -3.74 14.89
C VAL A 70 -10.42 -2.97 14.68
N THR A 71 -9.27 -3.56 15.02
CA THR A 71 -7.96 -2.96 14.75
C THR A 71 -7.74 -2.75 13.25
N VAL A 72 -8.00 -3.77 12.43
CA VAL A 72 -7.88 -3.68 10.97
C VAL A 72 -8.85 -2.67 10.37
N ALA A 73 -10.09 -2.62 10.87
CA ALA A 73 -11.07 -1.61 10.48
C ALA A 73 -10.62 -0.20 10.84
N GLY A 74 -9.97 -0.01 12.00
CA GLY A 74 -9.34 1.25 12.37
C GLY A 74 -8.24 1.69 11.40
N TYR A 75 -7.33 0.78 11.03
CA TYR A 75 -6.29 1.08 10.03
C TYR A 75 -6.89 1.44 8.66
N ALA A 76 -7.93 0.73 8.24
CA ALA A 76 -8.64 1.04 6.99
C ALA A 76 -9.36 2.39 7.06
N HIS A 77 -9.97 2.73 8.21
CA HIS A 77 -10.62 4.01 8.44
C HIS A 77 -9.63 5.17 8.33
N GLU A 78 -8.49 5.07 9.03
CA GLU A 78 -7.44 6.09 8.97
C GLU A 78 -6.88 6.27 7.56
N ASN A 79 -6.66 5.18 6.81
CA ASN A 79 -6.24 5.25 5.43
C ASN A 79 -7.27 5.99 4.57
N ASN A 80 -8.54 5.57 4.63
CA ASN A 80 -9.59 6.16 3.79
C ASN A 80 -9.75 7.64 4.12
N LYS A 81 -9.80 7.96 5.42
CA LYS A 81 -9.85 9.34 5.91
C LYS A 81 -8.67 10.16 5.39
N TYR A 82 -7.43 9.66 5.43
CA TYR A 82 -6.26 10.39 4.93
C TYR A 82 -6.45 10.88 3.48
N TYR A 83 -7.10 10.08 2.62
CA TYR A 83 -7.37 10.45 1.24
C TYR A 83 -8.62 11.33 1.08
N THR A 84 -9.60 11.25 2.00
CA THR A 84 -10.90 11.94 1.84
C THR A 84 -11.14 13.12 2.79
N ASP A 85 -10.23 13.41 3.74
CA ASP A 85 -10.47 14.37 4.86
C ASP A 85 -10.86 15.78 4.40
N ASN A 86 -10.38 16.18 3.22
CA ASN A 86 -10.64 17.51 2.63
C ASN A 86 -11.39 17.42 1.29
N MET A 87 -12.05 16.30 1.04
CA MET A 87 -12.79 16.05 -0.20
C MET A 87 -14.29 16.28 0.00
N THR A 88 -14.96 16.76 -1.03
CA THR A 88 -16.43 16.68 -1.12
C THR A 88 -16.88 15.22 -1.24
N GLU A 89 -18.15 14.95 -0.95
CA GLU A 89 -18.71 13.59 -1.06
C GLU A 89 -18.56 13.00 -2.48
N ALA A 90 -18.62 13.84 -3.52
CA ALA A 90 -18.41 13.41 -4.91
C ALA A 90 -16.94 13.00 -5.18
N GLU A 91 -15.98 13.73 -4.62
CA GLU A 91 -14.54 13.45 -4.76
C GLU A 91 -14.13 12.22 -3.94
N ALA A 92 -14.68 12.08 -2.73
CA ALA A 92 -14.52 10.91 -1.88
C ALA A 92 -15.14 9.63 -2.47
N ASN A 93 -15.96 9.76 -3.52
CA ASN A 93 -16.51 8.65 -4.29
C ASN A 93 -15.97 8.60 -5.74
N SER A 94 -14.85 9.28 -6.01
CA SER A 94 -14.20 9.22 -7.32
C SER A 94 -13.77 7.79 -7.67
N ALA A 95 -13.78 7.47 -8.97
CA ALA A 95 -13.28 6.18 -9.45
C ALA A 95 -11.80 5.98 -9.10
N ASP A 96 -11.01 7.07 -9.07
CA ASP A 96 -9.61 7.01 -8.69
C ASP A 96 -9.43 6.57 -7.23
N PHE A 97 -10.14 7.21 -6.28
CA PHE A 97 -10.10 6.81 -4.88
C PHE A 97 -10.54 5.35 -4.68
N ASN A 98 -11.69 4.99 -5.26
CA ASN A 98 -12.25 3.66 -5.10
C ASN A 98 -11.38 2.55 -5.70
N ASN A 99 -10.68 2.81 -6.81
CA ASN A 99 -9.89 1.80 -7.51
C ASN A 99 -8.41 1.76 -7.11
N ASN A 100 -7.90 2.75 -6.36
CA ASN A 100 -6.48 2.85 -6.04
C ASN A 100 -6.18 2.94 -4.55
N TYR A 101 -7.08 3.48 -3.72
CA TYR A 101 -6.75 3.87 -2.35
C TYR A 101 -7.73 3.38 -1.30
N LYS A 102 -9.00 3.19 -1.65
CA LYS A 102 -10.03 2.75 -0.70
C LYS A 102 -9.75 1.35 -0.17
N ILE A 103 -9.87 1.18 1.14
CA ILE A 103 -9.82 -0.11 1.82
C ILE A 103 -11.20 -0.41 2.38
N THR A 104 -11.74 -1.58 2.04
CA THR A 104 -13.01 -2.08 2.59
C THR A 104 -12.76 -3.28 3.50
N VAL A 105 -13.30 -3.23 4.71
CA VAL A 105 -13.25 -4.33 5.67
C VAL A 105 -14.64 -4.95 5.81
N ASN A 106 -14.75 -6.24 5.49
CA ASN A 106 -15.98 -7.00 5.50
C ASN A 106 -15.90 -8.17 6.48
N LEU A 107 -17.05 -8.56 7.00
CA LEU A 107 -17.18 -9.68 7.93
C LEU A 107 -18.36 -10.57 7.51
N LYS A 108 -18.06 -11.83 7.21
CA LYS A 108 -19.03 -12.80 6.67
C LYS A 108 -19.21 -13.98 7.63
N GLY A 109 -20.44 -14.45 7.82
CA GLY A 109 -20.73 -15.62 8.65
C GLY A 109 -22.02 -15.48 9.46
N ASN A 110 -22.42 -16.55 10.15
CA ASN A 110 -23.65 -16.59 10.95
C ASN A 110 -23.46 -15.82 12.25
N ARG A 111 -23.64 -14.49 12.21
CA ARG A 111 -23.38 -13.61 13.34
C ARG A 111 -24.67 -13.10 13.96
N THR A 112 -24.80 -13.34 15.27
CA THR A 112 -25.73 -12.69 16.19
C THR A 112 -25.38 -11.21 16.44
N LEU A 113 -24.77 -10.53 15.47
CA LEU A 113 -24.53 -9.09 15.57
C LEU A 113 -25.80 -8.32 15.25
N THR A 114 -26.09 -7.28 16.04
CA THR A 114 -27.17 -6.34 15.71
C THR A 114 -26.73 -5.27 14.70
N ILE A 115 -25.44 -5.24 14.33
CA ILE A 115 -24.78 -4.17 13.56
C ILE A 115 -24.37 -4.69 12.17
N ASP A 116 -24.47 -3.84 11.13
CA ASP A 116 -24.07 -4.15 9.74
C ASP A 116 -22.58 -4.58 9.69
N PRO A 117 -22.29 -5.82 9.25
CA PRO A 117 -20.94 -6.36 9.20
C PRO A 117 -20.19 -6.00 7.89
N ASN A 118 -20.74 -5.17 7.03
CA ASN A 118 -20.10 -4.71 5.80
C ASN A 118 -19.53 -3.30 5.97
N ASN A 119 -18.42 -3.01 5.28
CA ASN A 119 -17.75 -1.70 5.33
C ASN A 119 -17.48 -1.23 6.78
N ILE A 120 -16.94 -2.14 7.60
CA ILE A 120 -16.80 -1.94 9.05
C ILE A 120 -15.98 -0.71 9.38
N GLN A 121 -15.04 -0.32 8.52
CA GLN A 121 -14.21 0.86 8.68
C GLN A 121 -15.01 2.19 8.70
N ASP A 122 -16.25 2.22 8.22
CA ASP A 122 -17.09 3.42 8.22
C ASP A 122 -17.84 3.59 9.57
N ASN A 123 -17.65 2.65 10.50
CA ASN A 123 -18.28 2.70 11.81
C ASN A 123 -17.58 3.66 12.78
N MET A 124 -18.38 4.27 13.65
CA MET A 124 -17.89 5.07 14.78
C MET A 124 -17.43 4.19 15.95
N ALA A 125 -16.63 4.76 16.87
CA ALA A 125 -16.10 4.05 18.03
C ALA A 125 -17.17 3.29 18.85
N ASP A 126 -18.34 3.89 19.04
CA ASP A 126 -19.45 3.25 19.77
C ASP A 126 -19.97 1.99 19.08
N LYS A 127 -19.95 1.97 17.75
CA LYS A 127 -20.33 0.77 16.98
C LYS A 127 -19.29 -0.34 17.12
N TYR A 128 -17.99 -0.02 17.16
CA TYR A 128 -16.96 -1.02 17.46
C TYR A 128 -17.15 -1.63 18.84
N ASN A 129 -17.41 -0.80 19.85
CA ASN A 129 -17.71 -1.28 21.20
C ASN A 129 -18.96 -2.17 21.23
N GLY A 130 -20.00 -1.80 20.46
CA GLY A 130 -21.19 -2.62 20.27
C GLY A 130 -20.89 -3.98 19.62
N MET A 131 -20.07 -4.02 18.58
CA MET A 131 -19.66 -5.27 17.92
C MET A 131 -18.89 -6.18 18.87
N ILE A 132 -17.95 -5.64 19.64
CA ILE A 132 -17.19 -6.38 20.66
C ILE A 132 -18.14 -6.91 21.74
N HIS A 133 -19.02 -6.05 22.27
CA HIS A 133 -19.95 -6.43 23.33
C HIS A 133 -20.92 -7.52 22.89
N ASP A 134 -21.54 -7.38 21.72
CA ASP A 134 -22.44 -8.37 21.13
C ASP A 134 -21.74 -9.72 21.01
N GLU A 135 -20.49 -9.72 20.54
CA GLU A 135 -19.76 -10.94 20.29
C GLU A 135 -19.32 -11.66 21.55
N VAL A 136 -18.98 -10.90 22.60
CA VAL A 136 -18.62 -11.45 23.92
C VAL A 136 -19.86 -11.95 24.67
N THR A 137 -20.99 -11.27 24.56
CA THR A 137 -22.19 -11.59 25.38
C THR A 137 -23.09 -12.64 24.75
N LYS A 138 -23.16 -12.70 23.42
CA LYS A 138 -24.08 -13.60 22.70
C LYS A 138 -23.46 -14.94 22.33
N ASN A 139 -22.16 -15.14 22.57
CA ASN A 139 -21.46 -16.39 22.27
C ASN A 139 -20.86 -16.99 23.55
N THR A 140 -20.96 -18.31 23.69
CA THR A 140 -20.33 -19.05 24.81
C THR A 140 -18.81 -19.12 24.68
N VAL A 141 -18.29 -19.01 23.46
CA VAL A 141 -16.86 -18.96 23.13
C VAL A 141 -16.67 -17.85 22.11
N LEU A 142 -15.59 -17.07 22.25
CA LEU A 142 -15.29 -15.99 21.31
C LEU A 142 -15.10 -16.55 19.90
N PRO A 143 -15.92 -16.14 18.92
CA PRO A 143 -15.81 -16.63 17.55
C PRO A 143 -14.44 -16.33 16.95
N LYS A 144 -14.04 -17.21 16.02
CA LYS A 144 -12.76 -17.11 15.33
C LYS A 144 -12.96 -16.93 13.83
N TYR A 145 -12.08 -16.14 13.24
CA TYR A 145 -12.15 -15.74 11.84
C TYR A 145 -10.88 -16.12 11.10
N ASN A 146 -11.06 -16.58 9.88
CA ASN A 146 -10.01 -16.56 8.87
C ASN A 146 -10.07 -15.20 8.14
N CYS A 147 -9.09 -14.91 7.29
CA CYS A 147 -9.02 -13.63 6.61
C CYS A 147 -8.46 -13.83 5.20
N ASP A 148 -9.20 -13.30 4.23
CA ASP A 148 -8.81 -13.22 2.82
C ASP A 148 -8.59 -11.75 2.43
N ILE A 149 -7.53 -11.50 1.68
CA ILE A 149 -7.18 -10.15 1.20
C ILE A 149 -7.28 -10.10 -0.32
N SER A 150 -7.74 -8.96 -0.84
CA SER A 150 -7.71 -8.62 -2.25
C SER A 150 -6.99 -7.30 -2.44
N TYR A 151 -6.48 -7.08 -3.66
CA TYR A 151 -5.63 -5.95 -4.00
C TYR A 151 -6.26 -5.14 -5.13
N HIS A 152 -5.91 -3.86 -5.17
CA HIS A 152 -6.11 -2.98 -6.32
C HIS A 152 -5.11 -3.33 -7.42
N ASP A 153 -5.32 -2.82 -8.63
CA ASP A 153 -4.41 -3.02 -9.77
C ASP A 153 -3.00 -2.46 -9.49
N ASN A 154 -2.90 -1.46 -8.62
CA ASN A 154 -1.62 -0.88 -8.17
C ASN A 154 -0.90 -1.72 -7.09
N GLY A 155 -1.43 -2.89 -6.73
CA GLY A 155 -0.86 -3.80 -5.74
C GLY A 155 -1.13 -3.42 -4.27
N ARG A 156 -1.86 -2.34 -3.99
CA ARG A 156 -2.28 -1.98 -2.63
C ARG A 156 -3.44 -2.85 -2.19
N VAL A 157 -3.52 -3.17 -0.90
CA VAL A 157 -4.69 -3.83 -0.31
C VAL A 157 -5.97 -3.03 -0.61
N SER A 158 -7.00 -3.70 -1.10
CA SER A 158 -8.29 -3.12 -1.47
C SER A 158 -9.43 -3.62 -0.58
N THR A 159 -9.51 -4.92 -0.36
CA THR A 159 -10.59 -5.54 0.43
C THR A 159 -10.02 -6.56 1.38
N ILE A 160 -10.48 -6.52 2.63
CA ILE A 160 -10.12 -7.47 3.68
C ILE A 160 -11.41 -8.12 4.15
N THR A 161 -11.53 -9.43 4.00
CA THR A 161 -12.74 -10.17 4.36
C THR A 161 -12.43 -11.18 5.45
N PHE A 162 -13.01 -10.96 6.63
CA PHE A 162 -12.99 -11.93 7.71
C PHE A 162 -14.19 -12.86 7.60
N LYS A 163 -13.96 -14.18 7.65
CA LYS A 163 -15.07 -15.16 7.62
C LYS A 163 -15.08 -15.98 8.90
N CYS A 164 -16.24 -16.11 9.52
CA CYS A 164 -16.42 -16.94 10.70
C CYS A 164 -16.36 -18.42 10.33
N ASN A 165 -15.84 -19.26 11.22
CA ASN A 165 -16.04 -20.69 11.11
C ASN A 165 -17.52 -20.99 11.39
N THR A 166 -18.22 -21.57 10.43
CA THR A 166 -19.63 -22.00 10.57
C THR A 166 -19.74 -23.37 11.20
#